data_AF-A0A352KJB9-F1
#
_entry.id   AF-A0A352KJB9-F1
#
_cell.length_a   1.000
_cell.length_b   1.000
_cell.length_c   1.000
_cell.angle_alpha   90.00
_cell.angle_beta   90.00
_cell.angle_gamma   90.00
#
_symmetry.space_group_name_H-M   'P 1'
#
loop_
_entity.id
_entity.type
_entity.pdbx_description
1 polymer ?
#
loop_
_entity_poly.entity_id
_entity_poly.type
_entity_poly.pdbx_seq_one_letter_code
_entity_poly.pdbx_strand_id
1 'polypeptide(L)'
;MSNQLTFQKKSLMQQGYQCYTPTELSELEWGLRFTPAACTALTVVALIMQWPTLAFIVSALGIWAFFFPAAHPMDLIYNHLIAPMLGATKLPPNPLQRRMACLSAGILNFTIGVLFLSGQILGAYLIGALLVTLQLIVITSHFCVLSWMYEGVMRLLGRWQVPLSVDEAKRLLKNGAQLVDVRSEVEFAKAHLQGAINIPVDNIEQHAEEFSGKPILVCCASGMRSQIAQHKLQQVGAEEIYDLGAFDKLSDYLPIEQ
;
A
#
# COMPACT_ATOMS: atom_id res chain seq x y z
N MET A 1 22.32 -17.17 -7.86
CA MET A 1 21.37 -17.86 -6.93
C MET A 1 19.98 -17.40 -7.29
N SER A 2 19.03 -18.33 -7.41
CA SER A 2 17.65 -18.10 -7.85
C SER A 2 17.05 -16.82 -7.26
N ASN A 3 16.71 -15.85 -8.11
CA ASN A 3 16.19 -14.53 -7.77
C ASN A 3 14.71 -14.60 -7.36
N GLN A 4 14.32 -15.64 -6.60
CA GLN A 4 12.94 -15.89 -6.23
C GLN A 4 12.62 -15.23 -4.90
N LEU A 5 11.69 -14.29 -4.92
CA LEU A 5 11.14 -13.67 -3.72
C LEU A 5 10.60 -14.73 -2.75
N THR A 6 10.84 -14.56 -1.45
CA THR A 6 10.25 -15.37 -0.39
C THR A 6 8.73 -15.22 -0.37
N PHE A 7 8.03 -16.16 0.27
CA PHE A 7 6.57 -16.10 0.39
C PHE A 7 6.09 -14.83 1.10
N GLN A 8 6.78 -14.43 2.18
CA GLN A 8 6.48 -13.21 2.94
C GLN A 8 6.60 -11.97 2.07
N LYS A 9 7.68 -11.85 1.29
CA LYS A 9 7.90 -10.71 0.39
C LYS A 9 6.85 -10.65 -0.73
N LYS A 10 6.50 -11.78 -1.33
CA LYS A 10 5.38 -11.85 -2.28
C LYS A 10 4.08 -11.38 -1.65
N SER A 11 3.80 -11.81 -0.42
CA SER A 11 2.58 -11.42 0.30
C SER A 11 2.57 -9.92 0.64
N LEU A 12 3.72 -9.33 0.98
CA LEU A 12 3.84 -7.88 1.16
C LEU A 12 3.62 -7.10 -0.14
N MET A 13 4.14 -7.60 -1.27
CA MET A 13 3.84 -7.02 -2.58
C MET A 13 2.34 -7.06 -2.88
N GLN A 14 1.64 -8.16 -2.58
CA GLN A 14 0.18 -8.27 -2.74
C GLN A 14 -0.58 -7.26 -1.87
N GLN A 15 -0.04 -6.95 -0.68
CA GLN A 15 -0.57 -5.92 0.20
C GLN A 15 -0.30 -4.48 -0.29
N GLY A 16 0.33 -4.28 -1.45
CA GLY A 16 0.52 -2.96 -2.04
C GLY A 16 1.92 -2.37 -1.88
N TYR A 17 2.90 -3.14 -1.42
CA TYR A 17 4.30 -2.71 -1.28
C TYR A 17 5.15 -3.06 -2.51
N GLN A 18 4.58 -3.01 -3.72
CA GLN A 18 5.29 -3.43 -4.94
C GLN A 18 6.44 -2.49 -5.34
N CYS A 19 6.46 -1.25 -4.87
CA CYS A 19 7.53 -0.28 -5.11
C CYS A 19 8.75 -0.44 -4.18
N TYR A 20 8.82 -1.51 -3.39
CA TYR A 20 9.92 -1.80 -2.48
C TYR A 20 10.80 -2.92 -3.01
N THR A 21 12.12 -2.73 -2.91
CA THR A 21 13.11 -3.76 -3.23
C THR A 21 13.01 -4.92 -2.22
N PRO A 22 13.52 -6.11 -2.58
CA PRO A 22 13.54 -7.24 -1.65
C PRO A 22 14.27 -6.96 -0.34
N THR A 23 15.24 -6.05 -0.33
CA THR A 23 15.99 -5.66 0.86
C THR A 23 15.15 -4.76 1.76
N GLU A 24 14.56 -3.69 1.20
CA GLU A 24 13.67 -2.79 1.95
C GLU A 24 12.46 -3.54 2.52
N LEU A 25 11.90 -4.51 1.78
CA LEU A 25 10.82 -5.35 2.29
C LEU A 25 11.24 -6.13 3.54
N SER A 26 12.47 -6.66 3.58
CA SER A 26 12.98 -7.36 4.78
C SER A 26 13.03 -6.44 6.00
N GLU A 27 13.40 -5.17 5.80
CA GLU A 27 13.48 -4.19 6.89
C GLU A 27 12.10 -3.81 7.42
N LEU A 28 11.10 -3.76 6.54
CA LEU A 28 9.72 -3.44 6.90
C LEU A 28 8.95 -4.62 7.51
N GLU A 29 9.31 -5.87 7.19
CA GLU A 29 8.58 -7.09 7.59
C GLU A 29 8.20 -7.09 9.08
N TRP A 30 9.17 -6.81 9.96
CA TRP A 30 8.92 -6.84 11.40
C TRP A 30 7.96 -5.74 11.84
N GLY A 31 8.17 -4.50 11.39
CA GLY A 31 7.31 -3.37 11.74
C GLY A 31 5.88 -3.54 11.25
N LEU A 32 5.69 -4.11 10.06
CA LEU A 32 4.37 -4.31 9.46
C LEU A 32 3.49 -5.31 10.21
N ARG A 33 4.08 -6.12 11.12
CA ARG A 33 3.36 -7.02 12.03
C ARG A 33 2.83 -6.33 13.27
N PHE A 34 3.38 -5.17 13.65
CA PHE A 34 3.04 -4.49 14.91
C PHE A 34 1.55 -4.14 14.99
N THR A 35 1.05 -3.37 14.02
CA THR A 35 -0.33 -2.90 14.00
C THR A 35 -1.38 -4.03 14.02
N PRO A 36 -1.30 -5.06 13.15
CA PRO A 36 -2.24 -6.18 13.24
C PRO A 36 -2.09 -6.95 14.55
N ALA A 37 -0.88 -7.14 15.10
CA ALA A 37 -0.70 -7.80 16.39
C ALA A 37 -1.34 -7.02 17.54
N ALA A 38 -1.12 -5.71 17.61
CA ALA A 38 -1.70 -4.85 18.64
C ALA A 38 -3.22 -4.83 18.57
N CYS A 39 -3.81 -4.66 17.39
CA CYS A 39 -5.26 -4.67 17.21
C CYS A 39 -5.87 -6.04 17.52
N THR A 40 -5.17 -7.13 17.16
CA THR A 40 -5.61 -8.51 17.46
C THR A 40 -5.59 -8.75 18.97
N ALA A 41 -4.55 -8.30 19.69
CA ALA A 41 -4.50 -8.41 21.14
C ALA A 41 -5.68 -7.69 21.80
N LEU A 42 -5.99 -6.47 21.38
CA LEU A 42 -7.16 -5.73 21.87
C LEU A 42 -8.48 -6.44 21.53
N THR A 43 -8.60 -7.01 20.33
CA THR A 43 -9.76 -7.80 19.92
C THR A 43 -9.93 -9.04 20.79
N VAL A 44 -8.84 -9.75 21.09
CA VAL A 44 -8.86 -10.93 21.98
C VAL A 44 -9.29 -10.53 23.39
N VAL A 45 -8.79 -9.41 23.92
CA VAL A 45 -9.25 -8.87 25.22
C VAL A 45 -10.75 -8.54 25.16
N ALA A 46 -11.23 -7.91 24.09
CA ALA A 46 -12.65 -7.62 23.91
C ALA A 46 -13.51 -8.89 23.90
N LEU A 47 -13.04 -9.96 23.26
CA LEU A 47 -13.74 -11.25 23.21
C LEU A 47 -13.76 -11.95 24.58
N ILE A 48 -12.61 -12.03 25.26
CA ILE A 48 -12.50 -12.69 26.58
C ILE A 48 -13.37 -11.96 27.60
N MET A 49 -13.33 -10.63 27.61
CA MET A 49 -14.06 -9.80 28.55
C MET A 49 -15.51 -9.52 28.12
N GLN A 50 -15.93 -10.00 26.95
CA GLN A 50 -17.22 -9.67 26.33
C GLN A 50 -17.49 -8.15 26.31
N TRP A 51 -16.45 -7.38 25.96
CA TRP A 51 -16.43 -5.93 26.10
C TRP A 51 -16.74 -5.21 24.78
N PRO A 52 -18.01 -4.85 24.51
CA PRO A 52 -18.42 -4.28 23.21
C PRO A 52 -17.74 -2.95 22.90
N THR A 53 -17.50 -2.10 23.90
CA THR A 53 -16.88 -0.80 23.65
C THR A 53 -15.43 -0.93 23.21
N LEU A 54 -14.69 -1.91 23.72
CA LEU A 54 -13.33 -2.17 23.24
C LEU A 54 -13.35 -2.68 21.79
N ALA A 55 -14.29 -3.54 21.42
CA ALA A 55 -14.48 -3.96 20.03
C ALA A 55 -14.80 -2.76 19.10
N PHE A 56 -15.65 -1.82 19.53
CA PHE A 56 -15.91 -0.59 18.77
C PHE A 56 -14.69 0.33 18.67
N ILE A 57 -13.85 0.42 19.69
CA ILE A 57 -12.59 1.17 19.61
C ILE A 57 -11.67 0.55 18.55
N VAL A 58 -11.48 -0.78 18.56
CA VAL A 58 -10.67 -1.46 17.54
C VAL A 58 -11.30 -1.31 16.15
N SER A 59 -12.64 -1.34 16.06
CA SER A 59 -13.37 -1.06 14.82
C SER A 59 -13.03 0.32 14.25
N ALA A 60 -13.10 1.36 15.08
CA ALA A 60 -12.79 2.73 14.70
C ALA A 60 -11.34 2.86 14.20
N LEU A 61 -10.37 2.18 14.83
CA LEU A 61 -8.98 2.15 14.36
C LEU A 61 -8.87 1.55 12.95
N GLY A 62 -9.55 0.44 12.69
CA GLY A 62 -9.55 -0.22 11.39
C GLY A 62 -10.20 0.61 10.28
N ILE A 63 -11.32 1.28 10.59
CA ILE A 63 -12.02 2.18 9.66
C ILE A 63 -11.19 3.45 9.41
N TRP A 64 -10.58 4.03 10.45
CA TRP A 64 -9.72 5.21 10.34
C TRP A 64 -8.56 5.00 9.36
N ALA A 65 -7.93 3.82 9.41
CA ALA A 65 -6.85 3.44 8.51
C ALA A 65 -7.19 3.56 7.02
N PHE A 66 -8.47 3.41 6.67
CA PHE A 66 -8.93 3.50 5.29
C PHE A 66 -8.84 4.93 4.74
N PHE A 67 -9.25 5.91 5.55
CA PHE A 67 -9.31 7.32 5.15
C PHE A 67 -7.99 8.07 5.36
N PHE A 68 -7.14 7.59 6.28
CA PHE A 68 -5.90 8.29 6.65
C PHE A 68 -4.67 7.37 6.48
N PRO A 69 -4.11 7.25 5.26
CA PRO A 69 -3.06 6.29 4.94
C PRO A 69 -1.78 6.46 5.75
N ALA A 70 -1.44 7.69 6.12
CA ALA A 70 -0.22 8.04 6.85
C ALA A 70 -0.43 8.28 8.35
N ALA A 71 -1.66 8.14 8.86
CA ALA A 71 -2.00 8.50 10.24
C ALA A 71 -2.79 7.41 10.97
N HIS A 72 -2.51 6.14 10.70
CA HIS A 72 -3.04 5.05 11.52
C HIS A 72 -2.48 5.15 12.95
N PRO A 73 -3.30 5.21 14.01
CA PRO A 73 -2.81 5.43 15.38
C PRO A 73 -1.75 4.42 15.84
N MET A 74 -1.95 3.12 15.57
CA MET A 74 -0.94 2.09 15.86
C MET A 74 0.37 2.26 15.07
N ASP A 75 0.32 2.66 13.79
CA ASP A 75 1.53 2.94 13.02
C ASP A 75 2.25 4.19 13.56
N LEU A 76 1.52 5.20 14.06
CA LEU A 76 2.11 6.37 14.73
C LEU A 76 2.79 5.98 16.04
N ILE A 77 2.15 5.14 16.87
CA ILE A 77 2.76 4.56 18.08
C ILE A 77 4.03 3.82 17.71
N TYR A 78 4.00 2.99 16.66
CA TYR A 78 5.19 2.30 16.19
C TYR A 78 6.29 3.27 15.77
N ASN A 79 5.98 4.22 14.88
CA ASN A 79 6.97 5.13 14.29
C ASN A 79 7.59 6.10 15.29
N HIS A 80 6.84 6.52 16.32
CA HIS A 80 7.29 7.51 17.30
C HIS A 80 7.83 6.90 18.60
N LEU A 81 7.39 5.70 18.98
CA LEU A 81 7.80 5.07 20.24
C LEU A 81 8.65 3.82 20.01
N ILE A 82 8.17 2.89 19.19
CA ILE A 82 8.78 1.55 19.06
C ILE A 82 10.00 1.55 18.15
N ALA A 83 9.88 2.13 16.95
CA ALA A 83 10.94 2.14 15.96
C ALA A 83 12.22 2.84 16.45
N PRO A 84 12.17 4.04 17.08
CA PRO A 84 13.37 4.69 17.62
C PRO A 84 14.03 3.91 18.75
N MET A 85 13.23 3.23 19.60
CA MET A 85 13.73 2.44 20.72
C MET A 85 14.52 1.21 20.26
N LEU A 86 14.15 0.63 19.11
CA LEU A 86 14.73 -0.61 18.59
C LEU A 86 15.68 -0.38 17.41
N GLY A 87 15.90 0.87 17.00
CA GLY A 87 16.67 1.19 15.78
C GLY A 87 16.05 0.61 14.52
N ALA A 88 14.71 0.44 14.48
CA ALA A 88 14.00 -0.18 13.38
C ALA A 88 13.55 0.85 12.32
N THR A 89 13.28 0.37 11.10
CA THR A 89 12.80 1.19 9.99
C THR A 89 11.39 1.70 10.24
N LYS A 90 11.15 2.99 9.98
CA LYS A 90 9.81 3.59 10.09
C LYS A 90 8.87 3.04 9.01
N LEU A 91 7.62 2.84 9.39
CA LEU A 91 6.58 2.40 8.49
C LEU A 91 6.18 3.52 7.53
N PRO A 92 6.08 3.21 6.22
CA PRO A 92 5.53 4.13 5.23
C PRO A 92 4.00 4.21 5.33
N PRO A 93 3.36 5.16 4.63
CA PRO A 93 1.91 5.20 4.49
C PRO A 93 1.32 3.89 3.96
N ASN A 94 0.12 3.55 4.43
CA ASN A 94 -0.55 2.31 4.07
C ASN A 94 -1.08 2.33 2.62
N PRO A 95 -0.67 1.37 1.77
CA PRO A 95 -1.22 1.22 0.44
C PRO A 95 -2.68 0.75 0.48
N LEU A 96 -3.41 0.94 -0.63
CA LEU A 96 -4.85 0.68 -0.72
C LEU A 96 -5.23 -0.74 -0.27
N GLN A 97 -4.48 -1.75 -0.67
CA GLN A 97 -4.77 -3.17 -0.37
C GLN A 97 -4.71 -3.43 1.14
N ARG A 98 -3.68 -2.90 1.83
CA ARG A 98 -3.58 -2.97 3.29
C ARG A 98 -4.71 -2.18 3.98
N ARG A 99 -5.06 -1.01 3.47
CA ARG A 99 -6.19 -0.20 4.00
C ARG A 99 -7.53 -0.92 3.89
N MET A 100 -7.78 -1.61 2.78
CA MET A 100 -8.98 -2.45 2.60
C MET A 100 -9.03 -3.57 3.64
N ALA A 101 -7.89 -4.18 3.97
CA ALA A 101 -7.82 -5.21 5.01
C ALA A 101 -8.13 -4.63 6.39
N CYS A 102 -7.59 -3.46 6.74
CA CYS A 102 -7.93 -2.74 7.98
C CYS A 102 -9.42 -2.40 8.05
N LEU A 103 -10.02 -1.91 6.95
CA LEU A 103 -11.45 -1.63 6.87
C LEU A 103 -12.29 -2.88 7.15
N SER A 104 -11.96 -4.01 6.51
CA SER A 104 -12.67 -5.28 6.74
C SER A 104 -12.56 -5.75 8.19
N ALA A 105 -11.37 -5.65 8.80
CA ALA A 105 -11.16 -5.99 10.20
C ALA A 105 -11.93 -5.04 11.13
N GLY A 106 -12.05 -3.76 10.74
CA GLY A 106 -12.86 -2.77 11.43
C GLY A 106 -14.35 -3.11 11.41
N ILE A 107 -14.88 -3.51 10.24
CA ILE A 107 -16.28 -3.96 10.09
C ILE A 107 -16.53 -5.22 10.92
N LEU A 108 -15.63 -6.21 10.89
CA LEU A 108 -15.79 -7.42 11.70
C LEU A 108 -15.79 -7.11 13.21
N ASN A 109 -14.93 -6.21 13.67
CA ASN A 109 -14.94 -5.72 15.07
C ASN A 109 -16.23 -4.98 15.43
N PHE A 110 -16.78 -4.18 14.51
CA PHE A 110 -18.08 -3.53 14.72
C PHE A 110 -19.18 -4.57 14.93
N THR A 111 -19.22 -5.59 14.07
CA THR A 111 -20.16 -6.70 14.16
C THR A 111 -20.02 -7.45 15.50
N ILE A 112 -18.79 -7.72 15.96
CA ILE A 112 -18.54 -8.32 17.28
C ILE A 112 -19.16 -7.48 18.40
N GLY A 113 -18.94 -6.16 18.38
CA GLY A 113 -19.52 -5.24 19.36
C GLY A 113 -21.05 -5.25 19.36
N VAL A 114 -21.68 -5.22 18.18
CA VAL A 114 -23.14 -5.30 18.02
C VAL A 114 -23.69 -6.63 18.53
N LEU A 115 -23.01 -7.74 18.25
CA LEU A 115 -23.44 -9.07 18.70
C LEU A 115 -23.38 -9.20 20.23
N PHE A 116 -22.35 -8.66 20.89
CA PHE A 116 -22.31 -8.60 22.35
C PHE A 116 -23.43 -7.72 22.93
N LEU A 117 -23.69 -6.54 22.36
CA LEU A 117 -24.80 -5.69 22.80
C LEU A 117 -26.18 -6.35 22.62
N SER A 118 -26.32 -7.21 21.61
CA SER A 118 -27.56 -7.92 21.30
C SER A 118 -27.71 -9.25 22.06
N GLY A 119 -26.79 -9.58 22.98
CA GLY A 119 -26.79 -10.85 23.71
C GLY A 119 -26.45 -12.09 22.86
N GLN A 120 -26.02 -11.91 21.61
CA GLN A 120 -25.66 -12.99 20.68
C GLN A 120 -24.22 -13.46 20.88
N ILE A 121 -23.94 -13.98 22.08
CA ILE A 121 -22.58 -14.33 22.53
C ILE A 121 -21.90 -15.32 21.58
N LEU A 122 -22.61 -16.38 21.17
CA LEU A 122 -22.06 -17.37 20.24
C LEU A 122 -21.66 -16.75 18.90
N GLY A 123 -22.52 -15.88 18.35
CA GLY A 123 -22.22 -15.17 17.11
C GLY A 123 -20.96 -14.30 17.23
N ALA A 124 -20.82 -13.57 18.34
CA ALA A 124 -19.64 -12.74 18.59
C ALA A 124 -18.36 -13.57 18.61
N TYR A 125 -18.38 -14.75 19.24
CA TYR A 125 -17.22 -15.65 19.25
C TYR A 125 -16.92 -16.28 17.90
N LEU A 126 -17.93 -16.63 17.08
CA LEU A 126 -17.70 -17.16 15.74
C LEU A 126 -17.03 -16.12 14.82
N ILE A 127 -17.55 -14.88 14.82
CA ILE A 127 -16.95 -13.77 14.06
C ILE A 127 -15.56 -13.43 14.61
N GLY A 128 -15.41 -13.38 15.94
CA GLY A 128 -14.14 -13.15 16.61
C GLY A 128 -13.08 -14.19 16.28
N ALA A 129 -13.44 -15.49 16.29
CA ALA A 129 -12.53 -16.58 15.96
C ALA A 129 -12.07 -16.51 14.50
N LEU A 130 -13.00 -16.22 13.58
CA LEU A 130 -12.66 -16.00 12.17
C LEU A 130 -11.66 -14.85 12.02
N LEU A 131 -11.97 -13.68 12.62
CA LEU A 131 -11.11 -12.50 12.57
C LEU A 131 -9.73 -12.77 13.15
N VAL A 132 -9.65 -13.32 14.37
CA VAL A 132 -8.36 -13.63 15.02
C VAL A 132 -7.55 -14.61 14.18
N THR A 133 -8.18 -15.63 13.58
CA THR A 133 -7.49 -16.60 12.72
C THR A 133 -6.88 -15.93 11.50
N LEU A 134 -7.65 -15.10 10.78
CA LEU A 134 -7.16 -14.36 9.62
C LEU A 134 -5.98 -13.43 10.00
N GLN A 135 -6.07 -12.81 11.17
CA GLN A 135 -5.04 -11.91 11.66
C GLN A 135 -3.76 -12.65 12.06
N LEU A 136 -3.87 -13.82 12.70
CA LEU A 136 -2.71 -14.66 13.00
C LEU A 136 -1.98 -15.09 11.72
N ILE A 137 -2.70 -15.39 10.64
CA ILE A 137 -2.09 -15.68 9.33
C ILE A 137 -1.30 -14.46 8.84
N VAL A 138 -1.86 -13.25 8.90
CA VAL A 138 -1.17 -12.01 8.51
C VAL A 138 0.07 -11.77 9.39
N ILE A 139 -0.05 -11.90 10.71
CA ILE A 139 1.03 -11.64 11.68
C ILE A 139 2.20 -12.62 11.48
N THR A 140 1.91 -13.88 11.15
CA THR A 140 2.94 -14.92 11.02
C THR A 140 3.57 -14.97 9.63
N SER A 141 2.77 -14.74 8.58
CA SER A 141 3.16 -15.03 7.19
C SER A 141 3.08 -13.84 6.24
N HIS A 142 2.51 -12.71 6.66
CA HIS A 142 2.09 -11.60 5.80
C HIS A 142 1.03 -11.96 4.74
N PHE A 143 0.53 -13.20 4.69
CA PHE A 143 -0.54 -13.53 3.77
C PHE A 143 -1.86 -12.90 4.24
N CYS A 144 -2.45 -12.05 3.39
CA CYS A 144 -3.74 -11.43 3.63
C CYS A 144 -4.73 -11.91 2.57
N VAL A 145 -5.74 -12.68 3.00
CA VAL A 145 -6.78 -13.23 2.10
C VAL A 145 -7.41 -12.14 1.25
N LEU A 146 -7.72 -10.97 1.84
CA LEU A 146 -8.34 -9.88 1.09
C LEU A 146 -7.41 -9.27 0.03
N SER A 147 -6.11 -9.13 0.33
CA SER A 147 -5.14 -8.65 -0.65
C SER A 147 -4.94 -9.65 -1.79
N TRP A 148 -4.93 -10.94 -1.49
CA TRP A 148 -4.89 -12.02 -2.48
C TRP A 148 -6.14 -12.03 -3.37
N MET A 149 -7.33 -11.90 -2.77
CA MET A 149 -8.59 -11.77 -3.51
C MET A 149 -8.59 -10.54 -4.41
N TYR A 150 -8.15 -9.39 -3.89
CA TYR A 150 -8.05 -8.15 -4.65
C TYR A 150 -7.13 -8.31 -5.86
N GLU A 151 -5.93 -8.87 -5.66
CA GLU A 151 -5.04 -9.19 -6.78
C GLU A 151 -5.71 -10.11 -7.80
N GLY A 152 -6.36 -11.20 -7.36
CA GLY A 152 -7.04 -12.14 -8.24
C GLY A 152 -8.12 -11.48 -9.10
N VAL A 153 -8.96 -10.63 -8.50
CA VAL A 153 -9.98 -9.86 -9.21
C VAL A 153 -9.33 -8.89 -10.20
N MET A 154 -8.30 -8.15 -9.79
CA MET A 154 -7.65 -7.19 -10.68
C MET A 154 -6.92 -7.86 -11.85
N ARG A 155 -6.34 -9.05 -11.63
CA ARG A 155 -5.76 -9.88 -12.71
C ARG A 155 -6.82 -10.35 -13.68
N LEU A 156 -7.98 -10.80 -13.18
CA LEU A 156 -9.11 -11.22 -14.00
C LEU A 156 -9.67 -10.06 -14.85
N LEU A 157 -9.65 -8.84 -14.31
CA LEU A 157 -10.03 -7.62 -15.04
C LEU A 157 -8.94 -7.08 -15.97
N GLY A 158 -7.75 -7.69 -16.03
CA GLY A 158 -6.61 -7.20 -16.81
C GLY A 158 -6.01 -5.89 -16.29
N ARG A 159 -6.32 -5.51 -15.03
CA ARG A 159 -5.92 -4.23 -14.40
C ARG A 159 -4.86 -4.39 -13.31
N TRP A 160 -4.25 -5.58 -13.19
CA TRP A 160 -3.15 -5.78 -12.24
C TRP A 160 -1.81 -5.39 -12.87
N GLN A 161 -1.27 -4.26 -12.44
CA GLN A 161 0.00 -3.73 -12.92
C GLN A 161 0.99 -3.62 -11.75
N VAL A 162 2.21 -4.09 -11.98
CA VAL A 162 3.33 -4.02 -11.03
C VAL A 162 4.27 -2.92 -11.53
N PRO A 163 4.83 -2.07 -10.64
CA PRO A 163 5.81 -1.07 -11.03
C PRO A 163 6.97 -1.71 -11.80
N LEU A 164 7.44 -1.01 -12.84
CA LEU A 164 8.55 -1.43 -13.67
C LEU A 164 9.84 -1.41 -12.85
N SER A 165 10.72 -2.39 -13.09
CA SER A 165 12.02 -2.41 -12.42
C SER A 165 12.92 -1.26 -12.87
N VAL A 166 13.83 -0.82 -12.00
CA VAL A 166 14.80 0.26 -12.32
C VAL A 166 15.66 -0.10 -13.54
N ASP A 167 16.05 -1.36 -13.69
CA ASP A 167 16.88 -1.81 -14.82
C ASP A 167 16.11 -1.75 -16.15
N GLU A 168 14.83 -2.13 -16.15
CA GLU A 168 13.96 -1.98 -17.31
C GLU A 168 13.66 -0.52 -17.60
N ALA A 169 13.44 0.30 -16.57
CA ALA A 169 13.26 1.75 -16.71
C ALA A 169 14.46 2.38 -17.41
N LYS A 170 15.69 2.06 -16.98
CA LYS A 170 16.94 2.52 -17.61
C LYS A 170 17.03 2.11 -19.08
N ARG A 171 16.60 0.90 -19.43
CA ARG A 171 16.57 0.42 -20.82
C ARG A 171 15.56 1.19 -21.67
N LEU A 172 14.35 1.39 -21.18
CA LEU A 172 13.31 2.14 -21.88
C LEU A 172 13.70 3.61 -22.06
N LEU A 173 14.22 4.26 -21.02
CA LEU A 173 14.73 5.64 -21.11
C LEU A 173 15.83 5.78 -22.17
N LYS A 174 16.78 4.83 -22.20
CA LYS A 174 17.83 4.80 -23.24
C LYS A 174 17.27 4.62 -24.65
N ASN A 175 16.13 3.95 -24.79
CA ASN A 175 15.43 3.73 -26.06
C ASN A 175 14.44 4.85 -26.41
N GLY A 176 14.45 5.97 -25.68
CA GLY A 176 13.64 7.15 -25.99
C GLY A 176 12.27 7.18 -25.32
N ALA A 177 12.03 6.36 -24.29
CA ALA A 177 10.83 6.49 -23.46
C ALA A 177 10.76 7.86 -22.78
N GLN A 178 9.55 8.37 -22.63
CA GLN A 178 9.25 9.65 -22.01
C GLN A 178 9.05 9.47 -20.51
N LEU A 179 9.79 10.24 -19.71
CA LEU A 179 9.65 10.24 -18.26
C LEU A 179 8.70 11.36 -17.84
N VAL A 180 7.64 11.02 -17.10
CA VAL A 180 6.58 11.94 -16.69
C VAL A 180 6.47 11.92 -15.16
N ASP A 181 6.74 13.06 -14.54
CA ASP A 181 6.53 13.25 -13.11
C ASP A 181 5.14 13.82 -12.88
N VAL A 182 4.28 13.07 -12.19
CA VAL A 182 2.88 13.45 -11.95
C VAL A 182 2.65 14.12 -10.60
N ARG A 183 3.74 14.55 -9.93
CA ARG A 183 3.68 15.40 -8.73
C ARG A 183 3.24 16.83 -9.09
N SER A 184 2.97 17.62 -8.06
CA SER A 184 2.71 19.05 -8.24
C SER A 184 3.96 19.77 -8.78
N GLU A 185 3.75 20.90 -9.45
CA GLU A 185 4.82 21.75 -9.97
C GLU A 185 5.81 22.15 -8.85
N VAL A 186 5.31 22.40 -7.64
CA VAL A 186 6.12 22.75 -6.47
C VAL A 186 7.02 21.60 -6.01
N GLU A 187 6.55 20.36 -6.10
CA GLU A 187 7.37 19.18 -5.80
C GLU A 187 8.43 18.96 -6.88
N PHE A 188 8.06 19.11 -8.15
CA PHE A 188 8.95 18.95 -9.30
C PHE A 188 10.07 19.99 -9.33
N ALA A 189 9.74 21.26 -9.10
CA ALA A 189 10.68 22.38 -9.10
C ALA A 189 11.67 22.36 -7.92
N LYS A 190 11.45 21.52 -6.90
CA LYS A 190 12.43 21.32 -5.83
C LYS A 190 13.53 20.33 -6.25
N ALA A 191 13.12 19.25 -6.89
CA ALA A 191 13.98 18.23 -7.47
C ALA A 191 13.12 17.27 -8.29
N HIS A 192 13.63 16.82 -9.43
CA HIS A 192 12.98 15.83 -10.29
C HIS A 192 14.02 14.95 -10.98
N LEU A 193 13.57 13.86 -11.61
CA LEU A 193 14.46 13.00 -12.37
C LEU A 193 14.88 13.73 -13.65
N GLN A 194 16.16 13.63 -14.00
CA GLN A 194 16.70 14.30 -15.18
C GLN A 194 15.93 13.92 -16.44
N GLY A 195 15.52 14.93 -17.21
CA GLY A 195 14.74 14.75 -18.44
C GLY A 195 13.29 14.34 -18.23
N ALA A 196 12.78 14.36 -16.99
CA ALA A 196 11.36 14.22 -16.72
C ALA A 196 10.61 15.48 -17.16
N ILE A 197 9.40 15.32 -17.68
CA ILE A 197 8.43 16.41 -17.84
C ILE A 197 7.43 16.38 -16.69
N ASN A 198 6.97 17.55 -16.22
CA ASN A 198 5.97 17.61 -15.17
C ASN A 198 4.56 17.72 -15.77
N ILE A 199 3.73 16.72 -15.52
CA ILE A 199 2.29 16.79 -15.82
C ILE A 199 1.57 16.29 -14.57
N PRO A 200 1.09 17.20 -13.69
CA PRO A 200 0.36 16.81 -12.49
C PRO A 200 -0.77 15.84 -12.80
N VAL A 201 -1.00 14.87 -11.92
CA VAL A 201 -1.99 13.78 -12.16
C VAL A 201 -3.39 14.26 -12.52
N ASP A 202 -3.77 15.46 -12.05
CA ASP A 202 -5.08 16.06 -12.34
C ASP A 202 -5.16 16.70 -13.73
N ASN A 203 -4.02 16.98 -14.35
CA ASN A 203 -3.91 17.65 -15.64
C ASN A 203 -3.68 16.67 -16.81
N ILE A 204 -3.54 15.36 -16.56
CA ILE A 204 -3.23 14.36 -17.59
C ILE A 204 -4.23 14.40 -18.77
N GLU A 205 -5.52 14.51 -18.47
CA GLU A 205 -6.56 14.53 -19.51
C GLU A 205 -6.46 15.75 -20.43
N GLN A 206 -5.95 16.88 -19.92
CA GLN A 206 -5.75 18.10 -20.68
C GLN A 206 -4.52 18.05 -21.60
N HIS A 207 -3.58 17.14 -21.31
CA HIS A 207 -2.32 16.99 -22.03
C HIS A 207 -2.30 15.68 -22.85
N ALA A 208 -3.47 15.14 -23.21
CA ALA A 208 -3.62 13.86 -23.92
C ALA A 208 -2.73 13.75 -25.18
N GLU A 209 -2.55 14.86 -25.91
CA GLU A 209 -1.75 14.92 -27.15
C GLU A 209 -0.25 14.68 -26.91
N GLU A 210 0.25 14.97 -25.70
CA GLU A 210 1.67 14.78 -25.33
C GLU A 210 2.07 13.31 -25.12
N PHE A 211 1.09 12.41 -25.10
CA PHE A 211 1.27 11.00 -24.72
C PHE A 211 1.25 10.04 -25.90
N SER A 212 1.60 10.51 -27.10
CA SER A 212 1.55 9.72 -28.33
C SER A 212 2.93 9.28 -28.84
N GLY A 213 3.02 8.03 -29.32
CA GLY A 213 4.14 7.53 -30.11
C GLY A 213 5.41 7.14 -29.34
N LYS A 214 5.42 7.18 -28.01
CA LYS A 214 6.54 6.74 -27.16
C LYS A 214 6.06 5.98 -25.93
N PRO A 215 6.86 5.04 -25.40
CA PRO A 215 6.61 4.48 -24.08
C PRO A 215 6.69 5.56 -23.00
N ILE A 216 5.76 5.54 -22.05
CA ILE A 216 5.62 6.54 -20.99
C ILE A 216 5.94 5.89 -19.65
N LEU A 217 6.83 6.52 -18.91
CA LEU A 217 7.24 6.12 -17.58
C LEU A 217 6.75 7.16 -16.59
N VAL A 218 5.81 6.81 -15.71
CA VAL A 218 5.24 7.75 -14.73
C VAL A 218 5.83 7.55 -13.34
N CYS A 219 6.25 8.62 -12.68
CA CYS A 219 6.63 8.59 -11.27
C CYS A 219 5.84 9.63 -10.47
N CYS A 220 5.73 9.43 -9.16
CA CYS A 220 5.18 10.44 -8.25
C CYS A 220 5.92 10.43 -6.90
N ALA A 221 5.42 11.08 -5.85
CA ALA A 221 6.14 11.07 -4.57
C ALA A 221 6.20 9.68 -3.90
N SER A 222 5.08 8.95 -3.87
CA SER A 222 4.95 7.72 -3.06
C SER A 222 4.45 6.49 -3.85
N GLY A 223 4.29 6.61 -5.16
CA GLY A 223 3.72 5.58 -6.06
C GLY A 223 2.19 5.64 -6.24
N MET A 224 1.43 6.25 -5.32
CA MET A 224 -0.03 6.25 -5.41
C MET A 224 -0.56 7.06 -6.60
N ARG A 225 0.00 8.26 -6.85
CA ARG A 225 -0.44 9.13 -7.96
C ARG A 225 0.00 8.59 -9.31
N SER A 226 1.13 7.89 -9.40
CA SER A 226 1.61 7.29 -10.65
C SER A 226 0.75 6.10 -11.09
N GLN A 227 0.19 5.32 -10.15
CA GLN A 227 -0.84 4.31 -10.48
C GLN A 227 -2.13 4.94 -11.03
N ILE A 228 -2.58 6.05 -10.43
CA ILE A 228 -3.74 6.81 -10.93
C ILE A 228 -3.45 7.38 -12.33
N ALA A 229 -2.25 7.94 -12.51
CA ALA A 229 -1.81 8.47 -13.79
C ALA A 229 -1.78 7.40 -14.88
N GLN A 230 -1.27 6.21 -14.58
CA GLN A 230 -1.25 5.09 -15.52
C GLN A 230 -2.66 4.74 -16.03
N HIS A 231 -3.66 4.76 -15.15
CA HIS A 231 -5.05 4.54 -15.55
C HIS A 231 -5.62 5.70 -16.39
N LYS A 232 -5.37 6.95 -16.00
CA LYS A 232 -5.82 8.12 -16.78
C LYS A 232 -5.19 8.14 -18.17
N LEU A 233 -3.91 7.78 -18.27
CA LEU A 233 -3.18 7.67 -19.53
C LEU A 233 -3.78 6.60 -20.46
N GLN A 234 -4.17 5.44 -19.92
CA GLN A 234 -4.89 4.42 -20.69
C GLN A 234 -6.23 4.94 -21.22
N GLN A 235 -6.95 5.75 -20.44
CA GLN A 235 -8.24 6.31 -20.84
C GLN A 235 -8.12 7.34 -21.96
N VAL A 236 -7.00 8.05 -22.06
CA VAL A 236 -6.71 8.99 -23.15
C VAL A 236 -6.01 8.35 -24.35
N GLY A 237 -5.86 7.02 -24.36
CA GLY A 237 -5.39 6.26 -25.52
C GLY A 237 -3.88 6.02 -25.58
N ALA A 238 -3.12 6.27 -24.51
CA ALA A 238 -1.73 5.87 -24.47
C ALA A 238 -1.59 4.34 -24.27
N GLU A 239 -0.66 3.72 -25.00
CA GLU A 239 -0.58 2.26 -25.13
C GLU A 239 0.49 1.64 -24.22
N GLU A 240 1.71 2.20 -24.23
CA GLU A 240 2.86 1.69 -23.48
C GLU A 240 3.14 2.54 -22.24
N ILE A 241 2.42 2.29 -21.14
CA ILE A 241 2.52 3.09 -19.91
C ILE A 241 3.03 2.22 -18.75
N TYR A 242 4.06 2.70 -18.07
CA TYR A 242 4.75 1.99 -16.99
C TYR A 242 4.83 2.86 -15.73
N ASP A 243 4.34 2.35 -14.60
CA ASP A 243 4.54 2.96 -13.29
C ASP A 243 5.98 2.73 -12.80
N LEU A 244 6.71 3.80 -12.49
CA LEU A 244 8.04 3.76 -11.86
C LEU A 244 7.99 3.91 -10.33
N GLY A 245 6.84 4.27 -9.77
CA GLY A 245 6.67 4.42 -8.32
C GLY A 245 7.14 5.77 -7.78
N ALA A 246 7.91 5.72 -6.69
CA ALA A 246 8.24 6.88 -5.84
C ALA A 246 9.54 7.59 -6.26
N PHE A 247 9.49 8.92 -6.44
CA PHE A 247 10.61 9.79 -6.79
C PHE A 247 11.78 9.62 -5.82
N ASP A 248 11.51 9.69 -4.50
CA ASP A 248 12.55 9.60 -3.47
C ASP A 248 13.37 8.31 -3.57
N LYS A 249 12.78 7.23 -4.10
CA LYS A 249 13.48 5.98 -4.35
C LYS A 249 14.22 5.99 -5.68
N LEU A 250 13.58 6.53 -6.71
CA LEU A 250 14.17 6.60 -8.05
C LEU A 250 15.40 7.51 -8.07
N SER A 251 15.44 8.56 -7.25
CA SER A 251 16.58 9.47 -7.13
C SER A 251 17.86 8.82 -6.63
N ASP A 252 17.77 7.66 -5.96
CA ASP A 252 18.95 6.89 -5.54
C ASP A 252 19.61 6.15 -6.72
N TYR A 253 18.88 5.94 -7.82
CA TYR A 253 19.31 5.10 -8.94
C TYR A 253 19.35 5.80 -10.30
N LEU A 254 18.67 6.95 -10.42
CA LEU A 254 18.53 7.75 -11.62
C LEU A 254 19.01 9.19 -11.34
N PRO A 255 19.64 9.85 -12.33
CA PRO A 255 20.10 11.23 -12.17
C PRO A 255 18.95 12.19 -11.90
N ILE A 256 19.22 13.24 -11.11
CA ILE A 256 18.25 14.27 -10.72
C ILE A 256 18.66 15.65 -11.22
N GLU A 257 17.66 16.50 -11.43
CA GLU A 257 17.77 17.94 -11.71
C GLU A 257 17.06 18.72 -10.59
N GLN A 258 17.60 19.91 -10.26
CA GLN A 258 17.08 20.82 -9.22
C GLN A 258 16.62 22.11 -9.86
#